data_AF-A0A669EYG8-F1
#
_entry.id   AF-A0A669EYG8-F1
#
_cell.length_a   1.000
_cell.length_b   1.000
_cell.length_c   1.000
_cell.angle_alpha   90.00
_cell.angle_beta   90.00
_cell.angle_gamma   90.00
#
_symmetry.space_group_name_H-M   'P 1'
#
loop_
_entity.id
_entity.type
_entity.pdbx_description
1 polymer ?
#
loop_
_entity_poly.entity_id
_entity_poly.type
_entity_poly.pdbx_seq_one_letter_code
_entity_poly.pdbx_strand_id
1 'polypeptide(L)'
;MAPFWQNAIHWLDEGRRGVVGVMVDPALEVLSKSGLKCEQTNFRKDLSVFVCTAYITEHLEEIQNFVAEGGGLLIGGHAWYWAYTHAGYLPLPPPSTPLRCPCDYRCRT
;
A
#
# COMPACT_ATOMS: atom_id res chain seq x y z
N MET A 1 0.06 9.03 -9.75
CA MET A 1 0.08 8.06 -8.62
C MET A 1 -1.26 7.37 -8.37
N ALA A 2 -2.40 8.02 -8.64
CA ALA A 2 -3.73 7.39 -8.49
C ALA A 2 -3.91 6.02 -9.20
N PRO A 3 -3.37 5.77 -10.41
CA PRO A 3 -3.56 4.48 -11.08
C PRO A 3 -2.96 3.29 -10.33
N PHE A 4 -1.83 3.50 -9.64
CA PHE A 4 -1.17 2.44 -8.88
C PHE A 4 -2.04 1.96 -7.72
N TRP A 5 -2.60 2.89 -6.94
CA TRP A 5 -3.48 2.57 -5.82
C TRP A 5 -4.75 1.85 -6.26
N GLN A 6 -5.36 2.31 -7.36
CA GLN A 6 -6.54 1.67 -7.92
C GLN A 6 -6.24 0.23 -8.37
N ASN A 7 -5.15 0.03 -9.11
CA ASN A 7 -4.74 -1.29 -9.57
C ASN A 7 -4.42 -2.24 -8.41
N ALA A 8 -3.70 -1.76 -7.40
CA ALA A 8 -3.36 -2.55 -6.23
C ALA A 8 -4.62 -3.01 -5.48
N ILE A 9 -5.61 -2.13 -5.33
CA ILE A 9 -6.82 -2.46 -4.58
C ILE A 9 -7.74 -3.37 -5.38
N HIS A 10 -7.84 -3.18 -6.70
CA HIS A 10 -8.54 -4.13 -7.56
C HIS A 10 -7.90 -5.52 -7.53
N TRP A 11 -6.57 -5.59 -7.47
CA TRP A 11 -5.85 -6.85 -7.30
C TRP A 11 -6.15 -7.50 -5.95
N LEU A 12 -6.14 -6.73 -4.85
CA LEU A 12 -6.44 -7.21 -3.50
C LEU A 12 -7.91 -7.62 -3.30
N ASP A 13 -8.85 -6.95 -3.96
CA ASP A 13 -10.27 -7.30 -3.92
C ASP A 13 -10.57 -8.59 -4.69
N GLU A 14 -9.72 -8.97 -5.65
CA GLU A 14 -9.89 -10.15 -6.52
C GLU A 14 -11.24 -10.21 -7.25
N GLY A 15 -11.88 -9.05 -7.46
CA GLY A 15 -13.19 -8.96 -8.10
C GLY A 15 -14.36 -9.41 -7.21
N ARG A 16 -14.15 -9.61 -5.90
CA ARG A 16 -15.20 -9.87 -4.92
C ARG A 16 -16.19 -8.70 -4.81
N ARG A 17 -15.76 -7.49 -5.19
CA ARG A 17 -16.53 -6.23 -5.11
C ARG A 17 -17.10 -6.01 -3.72
N GLY A 18 -16.35 -6.42 -2.70
CA GLY A 18 -16.74 -6.28 -1.30
C GLY A 18 -16.46 -4.88 -0.78
N VAL A 19 -16.57 -4.71 0.55
CA VAL A 19 -16.29 -3.43 1.20
C VAL A 19 -14.78 -3.32 1.46
N VAL A 20 -14.19 -2.21 1.03
CA VAL A 20 -12.82 -1.81 1.34
C VAL A 20 -12.86 -0.96 2.60
N GLY A 21 -12.40 -1.53 3.72
CA GLY A 21 -12.32 -0.82 4.98
C GLY A 21 -11.03 -0.03 5.09
N VAL A 22 -11.14 1.27 5.35
CA VAL A 22 -10.01 2.20 5.40
C VAL A 22 -9.89 2.80 6.79
N MET A 23 -8.77 2.56 7.45
CA MET A 23 -8.51 3.10 8.78
C MET A 23 -8.08 4.58 8.75
N VAL A 24 -7.48 5.04 7.64
CA VAL A 24 -6.89 6.39 7.54
C VAL A 24 -7.50 7.24 6.42
N ASP A 25 -7.89 8.47 6.76
CA ASP A 25 -8.56 9.41 5.86
C ASP A 25 -7.86 9.68 4.53
N PRO A 26 -6.52 9.87 4.45
CA PRO A 26 -5.87 10.21 3.18
C PRO A 26 -5.98 9.10 2.13
N ALA A 27 -6.07 7.84 2.57
CA ALA A 27 -6.27 6.71 1.67
C ALA A 27 -7.70 6.69 1.14
N LEU A 28 -8.70 7.05 1.95
CA LEU A 28 -10.10 6.99 1.57
C LEU A 28 -10.42 7.87 0.35
N GLU A 29 -9.84 9.08 0.27
CA GLU A 29 -10.07 9.97 -0.87
C GLU A 29 -9.53 9.39 -2.18
N VAL A 30 -8.35 8.75 -2.14
CA VAL A 30 -7.75 8.11 -3.32
C VAL A 30 -8.54 6.87 -3.73
N LEU A 31 -8.99 6.09 -2.76
CA LEU A 31 -9.67 4.82 -2.97
C LEU A 31 -11.12 5.00 -3.40
N SER A 32 -11.81 6.05 -2.96
CA SER A 32 -13.17 6.37 -3.39
C SER A 32 -13.30 6.53 -4.91
N LYS A 33 -12.20 6.89 -5.59
CA LYS A 33 -12.11 7.05 -7.05
C LYS A 33 -11.93 5.72 -7.80
N SER A 34 -11.82 4.58 -7.10
CA SER A 34 -11.65 3.24 -7.70
C SER A 34 -12.95 2.59 -8.17
N GLY A 35 -14.12 3.11 -7.77
CA GLY A 35 -15.42 2.49 -8.05
C GLY A 35 -15.74 1.27 -7.19
N LEU A 36 -14.89 0.95 -6.21
CA LEU A 36 -15.18 -0.02 -5.14
C LEU A 36 -15.91 0.67 -3.98
N LYS A 37 -16.62 -0.12 -3.16
CA LYS A 37 -17.26 0.41 -1.96
C LYS A 37 -16.20 0.64 -0.89
N CYS A 38 -15.84 1.89 -0.64
CA CYS A 38 -14.87 2.25 0.39
C CYS A 38 -15.59 2.86 1.59
N GLU A 39 -15.25 2.40 2.79
CA GLU A 39 -15.80 2.89 4.04
C GLU A 39 -14.69 3.18 5.04
N GLN A 40 -14.84 4.25 5.82
CA GLN A 40 -13.95 4.49 6.95
C GLN A 40 -14.35 3.59 8.11
N THR A 41 -13.47 2.68 8.51
CA THR A 41 -13.75 1.72 9.58
C THR A 41 -12.46 1.17 10.19
N ASN A 42 -12.56 0.73 11.44
CA ASN A 42 -11.59 -0.18 12.03
C ASN A 42 -11.71 -1.58 11.42
N PHE A 43 -10.78 -2.47 11.76
CA PHE A 43 -10.78 -3.84 11.27
C PHE A 43 -12.10 -4.56 11.54
N ARG A 44 -12.64 -5.25 10.53
CA ARG A 44 -13.85 -6.06 10.57
C ARG A 44 -13.67 -7.25 9.62
N LYS A 45 -14.23 -8.41 9.97
CA LYS A 45 -13.94 -9.68 9.27
C LYS A 45 -14.68 -9.85 7.93
N ASP A 46 -15.74 -9.11 7.71
CA ASP A 46 -16.57 -9.11 6.49
C ASP A 46 -16.07 -8.11 5.43
N LEU A 47 -14.94 -7.44 5.66
CA LEU A 47 -14.28 -6.61 4.65
C LEU A 47 -13.70 -7.49 3.55
N SER A 48 -13.59 -6.97 2.32
CA SER A 48 -12.80 -7.65 1.29
C SER A 48 -11.36 -7.19 1.28
N VAL A 49 -11.13 -5.91 1.55
CA VAL A 49 -9.79 -5.33 1.66
C VAL A 49 -9.74 -4.46 2.89
N PHE A 50 -8.69 -4.62 3.69
CA PHE A 50 -8.42 -3.76 4.84
C PHE A 50 -7.18 -2.90 4.59
N VAL A 51 -7.31 -1.59 4.80
CA VAL A 51 -6.24 -0.60 4.60
C VAL A 51 -5.92 0.03 5.94
N CYS A 52 -4.71 -0.20 6.44
CA CYS A 52 -4.27 0.26 7.75
C CYS A 52 -2.88 0.89 7.73
N THR A 53 -2.48 1.46 8.86
CA THR A 53 -1.11 1.96 9.03
C THR A 53 -0.17 0.88 9.53
N ALA A 54 1.13 1.07 9.30
CA ALA A 54 2.18 0.21 9.84
C ALA A 54 2.28 0.23 11.38
N TYR A 55 1.52 1.10 12.06
CA TYR A 55 1.53 1.24 13.53
C TYR A 55 0.32 0.59 14.21
N ILE A 56 -0.39 -0.29 13.52
CA ILE A 56 -1.51 -1.03 14.12
C ILE A 56 -1.00 -2.01 15.18
N THR A 57 -1.54 -1.92 16.39
CA THR A 57 -1.21 -2.80 17.53
C THR A 57 -2.35 -3.70 17.96
N GLU A 58 -3.56 -3.45 17.44
CA GLU A 58 -4.78 -4.14 17.80
C GLU A 58 -5.16 -5.18 16.72
N HIS A 59 -5.87 -6.23 17.12
CA HIS A 59 -6.42 -7.25 16.21
C HIS A 59 -5.41 -7.95 15.29
N LEU A 60 -4.11 -7.98 15.64
CA LEU A 60 -3.04 -8.56 14.81
C LEU A 60 -3.31 -10.02 14.41
N GLU A 61 -3.72 -10.85 15.36
CA GLU A 61 -4.05 -12.27 15.10
C GLU A 61 -5.27 -12.40 14.17
N GLU A 62 -6.28 -11.55 14.36
CA GLU A 62 -7.48 -11.55 13.52
C GLU A 62 -7.18 -11.08 12.09
N ILE A 63 -6.32 -10.09 11.93
CA ILE A 63 -5.85 -9.61 10.63
C ILE A 63 -5.03 -10.71 9.93
N GLN A 64 -4.18 -11.43 10.65
CA GLN A 64 -3.43 -12.56 10.10
C GLN A 64 -4.37 -13.66 9.59
N ASN A 65 -5.38 -14.03 10.39
CA ASN A 65 -6.39 -15.01 9.98
C ASN A 65 -7.19 -14.53 8.77
N PHE A 66 -7.59 -13.25 8.76
CA PHE A 66 -8.27 -12.63 7.63
C PHE A 66 -7.47 -12.75 6.32
N VAL A 67 -6.16 -12.49 6.36
CA VAL A 67 -5.29 -12.66 5.18
C VAL A 67 -5.16 -14.14 4.81
N ALA A 68 -5.05 -15.03 5.79
CA ALA A 68 -4.99 -16.48 5.56
C ALA A 68 -6.26 -17.03 4.90
N GLU A 69 -7.42 -16.43 5.20
CA GLU A 69 -8.73 -16.73 4.58
C GLU A 69 -8.89 -16.08 3.18
N GLY A 70 -7.87 -15.35 2.70
CA GLY A 70 -7.86 -14.70 1.38
C GLY A 70 -8.31 -13.23 1.40
N GLY A 71 -8.43 -12.61 2.57
CA GLY A 71 -8.67 -11.17 2.69
C GLY A 71 -7.51 -10.33 2.16
N GLY A 72 -7.81 -9.23 1.45
CA GLY A 72 -6.80 -8.32 0.95
C GLY A 72 -6.29 -7.37 2.05
N LEU A 73 -4.97 -7.23 2.20
CA LEU A 73 -4.38 -6.33 3.19
C LEU A 73 -3.42 -5.34 2.55
N LEU A 74 -3.61 -4.06 2.87
CA LEU A 74 -2.73 -2.96 2.46
C LEU A 74 -2.24 -2.20 3.70
N ILE A 75 -0.93 -2.11 3.87
CA ILE A 75 -0.29 -1.43 5.01
C ILE A 75 0.49 -0.22 4.51
N GLY A 76 0.12 0.97 4.98
CA GLY A 76 0.81 2.22 4.70
C GLY A 76 1.68 2.68 5.88
N GLY A 77 2.94 3.02 5.64
CA GLY A 77 3.85 3.54 6.66
C GLY A 77 4.54 4.83 6.22
N HIS A 78 4.99 5.62 7.20
CA HIS A 78 5.84 6.78 6.91
C HIS A 78 7.28 6.33 6.66
N ALA A 79 7.81 6.64 5.47
CA ALA A 79 9.23 6.49 5.17
C ALA A 79 10.01 7.78 5.44
N TRP A 80 9.57 8.63 6.40
CA TRP A 80 10.19 9.94 6.67
C TRP A 80 11.69 9.82 6.90
N TYR A 81 12.11 8.92 7.79
CA TYR A 81 13.53 8.79 8.13
C TYR A 81 14.36 8.34 6.93
N TRP A 82 13.81 7.45 6.09
CA TRP A 82 14.43 7.06 4.83
C TRP A 82 14.56 8.26 3.90
N ALA A 83 13.49 9.02 3.66
CA ALA A 83 13.48 10.18 2.77
C ALA A 83 14.44 11.28 3.25
N TYR A 84 14.50 11.51 4.58
CA TYR A 84 15.43 12.46 5.20
C TYR A 84 16.90 12.05 4.99
N THR A 85 17.20 10.76 5.18
CA THR A 85 18.57 10.23 5.03
C THR A 85 18.98 9.98 3.58
N HIS A 86 18.02 9.96 2.64
CA HIS A 86 18.24 9.62 1.23
C HIS A 86 17.68 10.68 0.27
N ALA A 87 17.69 11.97 0.66
CA ALA A 87 17.09 13.09 -0.08
C ALA A 87 17.59 13.29 -1.54
N GLY A 88 18.62 12.57 -1.99
CA GLY A 88 19.13 12.59 -3.36
C GLY A 88 18.80 11.35 -4.21
N TYR A 89 18.16 10.33 -3.64
CA TYR A 89 17.79 9.09 -4.31
C TYR A 89 16.31 9.13 -4.70
N LEU A 90 15.96 10.04 -5.61
CA LEU A 90 14.64 10.02 -6.23
C LEU A 90 14.46 8.67 -6.96
N PRO A 91 13.36 7.93 -6.73
CA PRO A 91 13.12 6.66 -7.41
C PRO A 91 12.98 6.79 -8.93
N LEU A 92 12.77 8.01 -9.44
CA LEU A 92 12.79 8.31 -10.86
C LEU A 92 13.55 9.64 -11.08
N PRO A 93 14.84 9.61 -11.42
CA PRO A 93 15.50 10.79 -11.94
C PRO A 93 14.91 11.18 -13.31
N PRO A 94 14.93 12.47 -13.70
CA PRO A 94 14.59 12.85 -15.07
C PRO A 94 15.50 12.12 -16.08
N PRO A 95 15.02 11.85 -17.31
CA PRO A 95 15.63 10.93 -18.27
C PRO A 95 17.09 11.24 -18.65
N SER A 96 17.60 12.43 -18.31
CA SER A 96 18.96 12.90 -18.59
C SER A 96 19.96 12.66 -17.46
N THR A 97 19.56 12.04 -16.34
CA THR A 97 20.47 11.83 -15.20
C THR A 97 21.01 10.40 -15.23
N PRO A 98 22.34 10.19 -15.31
CA PRO A 98 22.91 8.85 -15.33
C PRO A 98 22.56 8.12 -14.03
N LEU A 99 21.94 6.95 -14.15
CA LEU A 99 21.62 6.06 -13.05
C LEU A 99 22.91 5.69 -12.32
N ARG A 100 23.08 6.19 -11.08
CA ARG A 100 24.08 5.63 -10.17
C ARG A 100 23.49 4.37 -9.56
N CYS A 101 23.96 3.21 -10.01
CA CYS A 101 23.65 1.93 -9.39
C CYS A 101 24.16 1.90 -7.93
N PRO A 102 23.37 1.43 -6.96
CA PRO A 102 23.79 1.33 -5.55
C PRO A 102 24.78 0.20 -5.25
N CYS A 103 25.18 -0.59 -6.25
CA CYS A 103 26.04 -1.75 -6.06
C CYS A 103 27.35 -1.56 -6.82
N ASP A 104 28.43 -1.36 -6.09
CA ASP A 104 29.81 -1.47 -6.59
C ASP A 104 30.20 -2.95 -6.82
N TYR A 105 29.26 -3.75 -7.34
CA TYR A 105 29.53 -5.10 -7.82
C TYR A 105 29.54 -5.06 -9.34
N ARG A 106 30.76 -4.94 -9.85
CA ARG A 106 31.18 -5.14 -11.24
C ARG A 106 30.53 -6.39 -11.82
N CYS A 107 29.41 -6.24 -12.55
CA CYS A 107 28.95 -7.28 -13.47
C CYS A 107 29.94 -7.35 -14.64
N ARG A 108 30.79 -8.38 -14.65
CA ARG A 108 31.50 -8.78 -15.87
C ARG A 108 30.49 -9.35 -16.86
N THR A 109 30.68 -8.96 -18.11
CA THR A 109 30.02 -9.45 -19.34
C THR A 109 30.02 -10.96 -19.46
#